data_AF-A0A793I5P3-F1
#
_entry.id   AF-A0A793I5P3-F1
#
_cell.length_a   1.000
_cell.length_b   1.000
_cell.length_c   1.000
_cell.angle_alpha   90.00
_cell.angle_beta   90.00
_cell.angle_gamma   90.00
#
_symmetry.space_group_name_H-M   'P 1'
#
loop_
_entity.id
_entity.type
_entity.pdbx_description
1 polymer ?
#
loop_
_entity_poly.entity_id
_entity_poly.type
_entity_poly.pdbx_seq_one_letter_code
_entity_poly.pdbx_strand_id
1 'polypeptide(L)'
;MNDNFFTFRKIKVTGFNKLDAIIEFGSKLTILYGGSDSGKTYIYYLIRYLLGSEKLKNKDIDHAQGYDLAYLEFNFQGRVMTIERSLQDSAHYRLYDSSIENVSEANLLMVFSKSASSKKSFSSYFYGRLNFKEAKVRTNLSNTLHKFNL
;
A
#
# COMPACT_ATOMS: atom_id res chain seq x y z
N MET A 1 2.46 -1.62 -26.60
CA MET A 1 3.28 -1.11 -25.49
C MET A 1 2.89 -1.89 -24.26
N ASN A 2 3.82 -2.30 -23.40
CA ASN A 2 3.46 -3.08 -22.22
C ASN A 2 2.72 -2.18 -21.22
N ASP A 3 1.41 -2.34 -21.11
CA ASP A 3 0.52 -1.59 -20.20
C ASP A 3 0.71 -1.96 -18.71
N ASN A 4 1.84 -2.58 -18.35
CA ASN A 4 2.15 -3.04 -16.99
C ASN A 4 2.69 -1.91 -16.10
N PHE A 5 2.15 -0.70 -16.22
CA PHE A 5 2.53 0.41 -15.36
C PHE A 5 1.78 0.33 -14.03
N PHE A 6 2.55 0.44 -12.93
CA PHE A 6 2.02 0.60 -11.59
C PHE A 6 2.39 2.02 -11.12
N THR A 7 1.40 2.87 -10.90
CA THR A 7 1.62 4.28 -10.54
C THR A 7 0.74 4.68 -9.36
N PHE A 8 1.32 5.38 -8.38
CA PHE A 8 0.55 5.94 -7.28
C PHE A 8 -0.23 7.17 -7.73
N ARG A 9 -1.43 7.37 -7.18
CA ARG A 9 -2.30 8.51 -7.48
C ARG A 9 -2.59 9.34 -6.24
N LYS A 10 -3.01 8.69 -5.16
CA LYS A 10 -3.36 9.37 -3.90
C LYS A 10 -3.13 8.45 -2.72
N ILE A 11 -2.65 9.01 -1.61
CA ILE A 11 -2.71 8.36 -0.29
C ILE A 11 -3.62 9.22 0.60
N LYS A 12 -4.43 8.56 1.43
CA LYS A 12 -5.30 9.23 2.41
C LYS A 12 -5.20 8.49 3.73
N VAL A 13 -5.19 9.21 4.83
CA VAL A 13 -5.46 8.66 6.16
C VAL A 13 -6.66 9.36 6.76
N THR A 14 -7.52 8.59 7.40
CA THR A 14 -8.79 9.05 7.97
C THR A 14 -8.89 8.59 9.42
N GLY A 15 -9.66 9.33 10.22
CA GLY A 15 -9.78 9.08 11.64
C GLY A 15 -11.03 9.73 12.22
N PHE A 16 -11.58 9.16 13.29
CA PHE A 16 -12.77 9.74 13.92
C PHE A 16 -12.48 11.17 14.41
N ASN A 17 -13.33 12.13 14.01
CA ASN A 17 -13.18 13.56 14.32
C ASN A 17 -11.82 14.17 13.90
N LYS A 18 -11.14 13.57 12.90
CA LYS A 18 -9.94 14.14 12.27
C LYS A 18 -10.28 14.57 10.85
N LEU A 19 -9.65 15.65 10.40
CA LEU A 19 -9.63 15.98 8.98
C LEU A 19 -8.76 14.95 8.25
N ASP A 20 -9.21 14.52 7.08
CA ASP A 20 -8.45 13.61 6.23
C ASP A 20 -7.10 14.25 5.86
N ALA A 21 -6.01 13.51 6.04
CA ALA A 21 -4.71 13.90 5.51
C ALA A 21 -4.46 13.19 4.17
N ILE A 22 -4.20 13.98 3.13
CA ILE A 22 -4.14 13.51 1.74
C ILE A 22 -2.81 13.94 1.11
N ILE A 23 -2.19 13.04 0.36
CA ILE A 23 -1.11 13.39 -0.59
C ILE A 23 -1.52 12.90 -1.97
N GLU A 24 -1.50 13.81 -2.93
CA GLU A 24 -1.70 13.51 -4.33
C GLU A 24 -0.33 13.36 -5.02
N PHE A 25 -0.16 12.27 -5.76
CA PHE A 25 1.06 11.99 -6.50
C PHE A 25 0.93 12.51 -7.93
N GLY A 26 1.96 13.22 -8.40
CA GLY A 26 2.08 13.61 -9.79
C GLY A 26 2.30 12.40 -10.71
N SER A 27 1.86 12.51 -11.96
CA SER A 27 1.90 11.43 -12.96
C SER A 27 3.31 11.01 -13.42
N LYS A 28 4.35 11.80 -13.09
CA LYS A 28 5.74 11.57 -13.50
C LYS A 28 6.70 11.55 -12.31
N LEU A 29 6.71 12.62 -11.52
CA LEU A 29 7.58 12.79 -10.37
C LEU A 29 6.83 13.50 -9.25
N THR A 30 6.99 13.01 -8.03
CA THR A 30 6.53 13.67 -6.81
C THR A 30 7.71 13.81 -5.87
N ILE A 31 7.99 15.04 -5.43
CA ILE A 31 9.06 15.32 -4.46
C ILE A 31 8.40 15.72 -3.14
N LEU A 32 8.57 14.89 -2.11
CA LEU A 32 8.16 15.20 -0.75
C LEU A 32 9.34 15.82 0.00
N TYR A 33 9.28 17.13 0.27
CA TYR A 33 10.34 17.88 0.95
C TYR A 33 9.81 18.51 2.25
N GLY A 34 10.71 18.85 3.16
CA GLY A 34 10.39 19.44 4.46
C GLY A 34 11.50 19.21 5.48
N GLY A 35 11.46 19.92 6.61
CA GLY A 35 12.44 19.81 7.69
C GLY A 35 12.56 18.39 8.28
N SER A 36 13.61 18.13 9.05
CA SER A 36 13.73 16.87 9.80
C SER A 36 12.48 16.61 10.64
N ASP A 37 12.12 15.33 10.81
CA ASP A 37 10.97 14.86 11.58
C ASP A 37 9.57 15.31 11.09
N SER A 38 9.46 15.80 9.85
CA SER A 38 8.17 16.23 9.26
C SER A 38 7.28 15.09 8.74
N GLY A 39 7.45 13.84 9.21
CA GLY A 39 6.64 12.69 8.78
C GLY A 39 7.00 12.05 7.41
N LYS A 40 8.03 12.52 6.70
CA LYS A 40 8.46 11.93 5.39
C LYS A 40 8.79 10.43 5.48
N THR A 41 9.53 10.05 6.51
CA THR A 41 9.88 8.63 6.77
C THR A 41 8.65 7.79 7.08
N TYR A 42 7.66 8.37 7.75
CA TYR A 42 6.39 7.69 8.02
C TYR A 42 5.62 7.39 6.74
N ILE A 43 5.51 8.36 5.81
CA ILE A 43 4.85 8.15 4.51
C ILE A 43 5.50 7.00 3.74
N TYR A 44 6.83 6.92 3.74
CA TYR A 44 7.56 5.79 3.14
C TYR A 44 7.16 4.45 3.76
N TYR A 45 7.09 4.35 5.09
CA TYR A 45 6.66 3.12 5.75
C TYR A 45 5.17 2.82 5.56
N LEU A 46 4.33 3.85 5.47
CA LEU A 46 2.91 3.71 5.20
C LEU A 46 2.65 3.11 3.82
N ILE A 47 3.35 3.58 2.78
CA ILE A 47 3.28 2.99 1.44
C ILE A 47 3.69 1.51 1.47
N ARG A 48 4.81 1.18 2.13
CA ARG A 48 5.27 -0.21 2.26
C ARG A 48 4.28 -1.09 3.01
N TYR A 49 3.62 -0.53 4.02
CA TYR A 49 2.59 -1.20 4.80
C TYR A 49 1.34 -1.45 3.95
N LEU A 50 0.85 -0.46 3.21
CA LEU A 50 -0.28 -0.62 2.30
C LEU A 50 0.00 -1.65 1.21
N LEU A 51 1.25 -1.75 0.72
CA LEU A 51 1.68 -2.77 -0.24
C LEU A 51 2.01 -4.15 0.38
N GLY A 52 1.63 -4.39 1.63
CA GLY A 52 1.67 -5.74 2.23
C GLY A 52 2.81 -6.02 3.19
N SER A 53 3.58 -5.01 3.63
CA SER A 53 4.46 -5.21 4.80
C SER A 53 3.60 -5.57 6.02
N GLU A 54 4.04 -6.53 6.84
CA GLU A 54 3.19 -7.04 7.92
C GLU A 54 2.93 -5.98 9.01
N LYS A 55 3.95 -5.18 9.35
CA LYS A 55 3.88 -4.16 10.40
C LYS A 55 4.15 -2.78 9.83
N LEU A 56 3.36 -1.80 10.27
CA LEU A 56 3.67 -0.39 10.10
C LEU A 56 4.80 0.00 11.06
N LYS A 57 5.89 0.52 10.52
CA LYS A 57 7.00 1.05 11.32
C LYS A 57 6.72 2.50 11.69
N ASN A 58 7.24 2.95 12.83
CA ASN A 58 7.07 4.30 13.35
C ASN A 58 5.59 4.69 13.50
N LYS A 59 4.75 3.74 13.92
CA LYS A 59 3.31 3.97 14.14
C LYS A 59 3.04 4.98 15.26
N ASP A 60 3.97 5.12 16.20
CA ASP A 60 3.81 5.91 17.43
C ASP A 60 4.23 7.39 17.24
N ILE A 61 4.28 7.90 16.02
CA ILE A 61 4.49 9.34 15.80
C ILE A 61 3.26 10.12 16.26
N ASP A 62 3.46 11.25 16.93
CA ASP A 62 2.36 12.07 17.46
C ASP A 62 1.37 12.49 16.35
N HIS A 63 1.88 12.78 15.16
CA HIS A 63 1.07 13.18 14.01
C HIS A 63 0.15 12.07 13.46
N ALA A 64 0.40 10.79 13.78
CA ALA A 64 -0.47 9.68 13.39
C ALA A 64 -1.59 9.42 14.40
N GLN A 65 -1.55 10.06 15.58
CA GLN A 65 -2.56 9.83 16.61
C GLN A 65 -3.95 10.29 16.18
N GLY A 66 -4.91 9.37 16.34
CA GLY A 66 -6.31 9.58 15.98
C GLY A 66 -6.66 9.26 14.53
N TYR A 67 -5.71 8.80 13.71
CA TYR A 67 -6.01 8.17 12.42
C TYR A 67 -6.15 6.66 12.57
N ASP A 68 -7.13 6.07 11.90
CA ASP A 68 -7.53 4.67 12.05
C ASP A 68 -7.40 3.88 10.75
N LEU A 69 -7.64 4.51 9.60
CA LEU A 69 -7.60 3.88 8.28
C LEU A 69 -6.63 4.61 7.37
N ALA A 70 -5.96 3.84 6.52
CA ALA A 70 -5.12 4.34 5.46
C ALA A 70 -5.51 3.73 4.12
N TYR A 71 -5.36 4.53 3.08
CA TYR A 71 -5.79 4.22 1.74
C TYR A 71 -4.69 4.56 0.75
N LEU A 72 -4.46 3.70 -0.24
CA LEU A 72 -3.58 3.95 -1.38
C LEU A 72 -4.33 3.70 -2.68
N GLU A 73 -4.59 4.78 -3.42
CA GLU A 73 -5.07 4.72 -4.80
C GLU A 73 -3.88 4.60 -5.76
N PHE A 74 -3.96 3.65 -6.68
CA PHE A 74 -2.96 3.44 -7.72
C PHE A 74 -3.63 3.05 -9.04
N ASN A 75 -2.91 3.27 -10.14
CA ASN A 75 -3.23 2.65 -11.41
C ASN A 75 -2.39 1.39 -11.58
N PHE A 76 -3.02 0.30 -12.01
CA PHE A 76 -2.35 -0.94 -12.37
C PHE A 76 -3.04 -1.58 -13.58
N GLN A 77 -2.28 -1.77 -14.67
CA GLN A 77 -2.80 -2.36 -15.91
C GLN A 77 -4.05 -1.63 -16.44
N GLY A 78 -4.02 -0.30 -16.42
CA GLY A 78 -5.10 0.55 -16.90
C GLY A 78 -6.29 0.70 -15.95
N ARG A 79 -6.29 0.00 -14.80
CA ARG A 79 -7.37 0.07 -13.80
C ARG A 79 -6.99 0.96 -12.62
N VAL A 80 -7.94 1.74 -12.12
CA VAL A 80 -7.79 2.49 -10.87
C VAL A 80 -8.28 1.62 -9.73
N MET A 81 -7.41 1.37 -8.77
CA MET A 81 -7.69 0.50 -7.64
C MET A 81 -7.28 1.18 -6.34
N THR A 82 -7.91 0.79 -5.24
CA THR A 82 -7.60 1.33 -3.91
C THR A 82 -7.35 0.21 -2.92
N ILE A 83 -6.23 0.26 -2.20
CA ILE A 83 -6.03 -0.54 -0.99
C ILE A 83 -6.52 0.25 0.21
N GLU A 84 -7.28 -0.40 1.09
CA GLU A 84 -7.61 0.09 2.44
C GLU A 84 -6.97 -0.81 3.49
N ARG A 85 -6.36 -0.21 4.50
CA ARG A 85 -5.78 -0.95 5.61
C ARG A 85 -5.92 -0.18 6.93
N SER A 86 -6.25 -0.91 7.99
CA SER A 86 -6.21 -0.37 9.35
C SER A 86 -4.79 0.03 9.74
N LEU A 87 -4.65 1.21 10.33
CA LEU A 87 -3.43 1.70 10.97
C LEU A 87 -3.20 1.04 12.35
N GLN A 88 -4.25 0.43 12.91
CA GLN A 88 -4.15 -0.47 14.04
C GLN A 88 -3.81 -1.89 13.57
N ASP A 89 -3.50 -2.79 14.51
CA ASP A 89 -3.15 -4.15 14.13
C ASP A 89 -4.38 -4.91 13.59
N SER A 90 -4.33 -5.27 12.30
CA SER A 90 -5.38 -5.99 11.61
C SER A 90 -4.81 -7.22 10.92
N ALA A 91 -5.55 -8.33 10.99
CA ALA A 91 -5.21 -9.56 10.28
C ALA A 91 -5.38 -9.42 8.76
N HIS A 92 -6.15 -8.42 8.30
CA HIS A 92 -6.55 -8.27 6.91
C HIS A 92 -6.47 -6.84 6.39
N TYR A 93 -6.48 -6.70 5.07
CA TYR A 93 -6.62 -5.44 4.36
C TYR A 93 -7.34 -5.67 3.04
N ARG A 94 -7.96 -4.62 2.50
CA ARG A 94 -8.93 -4.73 1.40
C ARG A 94 -8.41 -4.07 0.14
N LEU A 95 -8.89 -4.56 -1.00
CA LEU A 95 -8.63 -4.03 -2.32
C LEU A 95 -9.96 -3.78 -3.03
N TYR A 96 -10.11 -2.61 -3.62
CA TYR A 96 -11.30 -2.18 -4.34
C TYR A 96 -10.99 -1.83 -5.79
N ASP A 97 -11.95 -2.08 -6.70
CA ASP A 97 -11.90 -1.63 -8.12
C ASP A 97 -12.50 -0.22 -8.24
N SER A 98 -11.93 0.72 -7.51
CA SER A 98 -12.44 2.08 -7.48
C SER A 98 -11.34 3.09 -7.13
N SER A 99 -11.63 4.35 -7.46
CA SER A 99 -10.95 5.46 -6.80
C SER A 99 -11.26 5.46 -5.30
N ILE A 100 -10.41 6.15 -4.56
CA ILE A 100 -10.47 6.27 -3.11
C ILE A 100 -11.72 6.99 -2.60
N GLU A 101 -12.30 7.88 -3.40
CA GLU A 101 -13.55 8.58 -3.05
C GLU A 101 -14.80 7.71 -3.25
N ASN A 102 -14.66 6.58 -3.96
CA ASN A 102 -15.76 5.67 -4.31
C ASN A 102 -15.59 4.27 -3.69
N VAL A 103 -14.74 4.16 -2.67
CA VAL A 103 -14.57 2.91 -1.92
C VAL A 103 -15.90 2.55 -1.26
N SER A 104 -16.39 1.35 -1.56
CA SER A 104 -17.57 0.77 -0.95
C SER A 104 -17.54 -0.75 -1.12
N GLU A 105 -18.35 -1.46 -0.34
CA GLU A 105 -18.49 -2.92 -0.45
C GLU A 105 -18.93 -3.37 -1.85
N ALA A 106 -19.66 -2.53 -2.60
CA ALA A 106 -20.05 -2.84 -3.98
C ALA A 106 -18.85 -3.02 -4.93
N ASN A 107 -17.71 -2.40 -4.61
CA ASN A 107 -16.50 -2.41 -5.44
C ASN A 107 -15.39 -3.26 -4.82
N LEU A 108 -15.67 -4.04 -3.76
CA LEU A 108 -14.68 -4.88 -3.09
C LEU A 108 -14.21 -6.02 -4.03
N LEU A 109 -12.91 -6.03 -4.35
CA LEU A 109 -12.29 -7.07 -5.16
C LEU A 109 -11.70 -8.21 -4.35
N MET A 110 -11.00 -7.88 -3.27
CA MET A 110 -10.25 -8.88 -2.50
C MET A 110 -10.01 -8.45 -1.06
N VAL A 111 -9.98 -9.45 -0.17
CA VAL A 111 -9.50 -9.32 1.21
C VAL A 111 -8.18 -10.10 1.32
N PHE A 112 -7.10 -9.38 1.59
CA PHE A 112 -5.77 -9.93 1.75
C PHE A 112 -5.49 -10.32 3.20
N SER A 113 -4.65 -11.34 3.39
CA SER A 113 -3.99 -11.63 4.66
C SER A 113 -2.83 -10.67 4.88
N LYS A 114 -2.68 -10.20 6.12
CA LYS A 114 -1.52 -9.43 6.59
C LYS A 114 -0.20 -10.17 6.35
N SER A 115 -0.20 -11.51 6.37
CA SER A 115 1.03 -12.29 6.23
C SER A 115 1.53 -12.26 4.79
N ALA A 116 2.77 -11.78 4.61
CA ALA A 116 3.38 -11.64 3.28
C ALA A 116 3.72 -13.00 2.63
N SER A 117 3.76 -14.08 3.42
CA SER A 117 3.95 -15.45 2.93
C SER A 117 2.64 -16.14 2.56
N SER A 118 1.48 -15.50 2.77
CA SER A 118 0.19 -16.06 2.38
C SER A 118 -0.03 -15.98 0.87
N LYS A 119 -0.65 -17.03 0.29
CA LYS A 119 -1.15 -16.98 -1.10
C LYS A 119 -2.26 -15.95 -1.31
N LYS A 120 -2.90 -15.50 -0.23
CA LYS A 120 -3.86 -14.38 -0.24
C LYS A 120 -3.20 -13.08 0.19
N SER A 121 -1.94 -12.84 -0.17
CA SER A 121 -1.26 -11.56 0.06
C SER A 121 -1.35 -10.66 -1.17
N PHE A 122 -1.15 -9.35 -0.98
CA PHE A 122 -1.02 -8.42 -2.10
C PHE A 122 0.12 -8.80 -3.04
N SER A 123 1.26 -9.26 -2.51
CA SER A 123 2.40 -9.71 -3.31
C SER A 123 2.00 -10.87 -4.23
N SER A 124 1.31 -11.89 -3.71
CA SER A 124 0.83 -13.02 -4.52
C SER A 124 -0.11 -12.55 -5.63
N TYR A 125 -1.07 -11.67 -5.31
CA TYR A 125 -1.97 -11.06 -6.29
C TYR A 125 -1.21 -10.26 -7.34
N PHE A 126 -0.31 -9.37 -6.93
CA PHE A 126 0.42 -8.46 -7.80
C PHE A 126 1.33 -9.23 -8.78
N TYR A 127 2.13 -10.17 -8.28
CA TYR A 127 3.00 -10.98 -9.13
C TYR A 127 2.21 -11.95 -10.03
N GLY A 128 1.09 -12.50 -9.53
CA GLY A 128 0.18 -13.30 -10.35
C GLY A 128 -0.40 -12.50 -11.52
N ARG A 129 -0.82 -11.25 -11.29
CA ARG A 129 -1.30 -10.33 -12.34
C ARG A 129 -0.22 -9.94 -13.36
N LEU A 130 1.04 -10.00 -12.95
CA LEU A 130 2.20 -9.81 -13.84
C LEU A 130 2.67 -11.11 -14.51
N ASN A 131 1.94 -12.23 -14.34
CA ASN A 131 2.26 -13.55 -14.89
C ASN A 131 3.60 -14.14 -14.41
N PHE A 132 4.07 -13.77 -13.22
CA PHE A 132 5.21 -14.45 -12.60
C PHE A 132 4.78 -15.83 -12.10
N LYS A 133 5.52 -16.87 -12.49
CA LYS A 133 5.36 -18.24 -11.97
C LYS A 133 6.15 -18.46 -10.67
N GLU A 134 7.28 -17.76 -10.55
CA GLU A 134 8.09 -17.68 -9.34
C GLU A 134 8.61 -16.25 -9.18
N ALA A 135 8.73 -15.78 -7.94
CA ALA A 135 9.35 -14.50 -7.64
C ALA A 135 10.35 -14.66 -6.49
N LYS A 136 11.59 -14.20 -6.73
CA LYS A 136 12.70 -14.23 -5.75
C LYS A 136 13.44 -12.91 -5.82
N VAL A 137 13.77 -12.34 -4.67
CA VAL A 137 14.55 -11.10 -4.59
C VAL A 137 15.75 -11.34 -3.69
N ARG A 138 16.93 -10.94 -4.16
CA ARG A 138 18.16 -10.93 -3.35
C ARG A 138 18.07 -9.82 -2.31
N THR A 139 18.29 -10.15 -1.04
CA THR A 139 18.13 -9.21 0.08
C THR A 139 19.43 -8.66 0.64
N ASN A 140 20.57 -9.26 0.30
CA ASN A 140 21.90 -8.82 0.77
C ASN A 140 23.02 -9.19 -0.20
N LEU A 141 24.24 -8.73 0.11
CA LEU A 141 25.44 -9.04 -0.67
C LEU A 141 25.82 -10.52 -0.64
N SER A 142 25.41 -11.25 0.41
CA SER A 142 25.64 -12.68 0.59
C SER A 142 24.67 -13.58 -0.19
N ASN A 143 23.94 -13.04 -1.18
CA ASN A 143 22.98 -13.77 -2.01
C ASN A 143 21.83 -14.47 -1.27
N THR A 144 21.47 -13.99 -0.07
CA THR A 144 20.24 -14.46 0.60
C THR A 144 19.03 -14.09 -0.26
N LEU A 145 18.16 -15.07 -0.51
CA LEU A 145 16.98 -14.92 -1.35
C LEU A 145 15.71 -14.90 -0.50
N HIS A 146 14.88 -13.88 -0.70
CA HIS A 146 13.48 -13.91 -0.27
C HIS A 146 12.63 -14.48 -1.41
N LYS A 147 12.00 -15.63 -1.19
CA LYS A 147 11.04 -16.22 -2.13
C LYS A 147 9.64 -15.73 -1.77
N PHE A 148 8.90 -15.26 -2.77
CA PHE A 148 7.49 -14.91 -2.59
C PHE A 148 6.62 -16.14 -2.83
N ASN A 149 5.56 -16.28 -2.05
CA ASN A 149 4.58 -17.33 -2.24
C ASN A 149 3.59 -16.88 -3.32
N LEU A 150 3.63 -17.50 -4.49
CA LEU A 150 2.75 -17.20 -5.62
C LEU A 150 1.62 -18.23 -5.73
#